data_AF-A0A1I4E3R6-F1
#
_entry.id   AF-A0A1I4E3R6-F1
#
_cell.length_a   1.000
_cell.length_b   1.000
_cell.length_c   1.000
_cell.angle_alpha   90.00
_cell.angle_beta   90.00
_cell.angle_gamma   90.00
#
_symmetry.space_group_name_H-M   'P 1'
#
loop_
_entity.id
_entity.type
_entity.pdbx_description
1 polymer ?
#
loop_
_entity_poly.entity_id
_entity_poly.type
_entity_poly.pdbx_seq_one_letter_code
_entity_poly.pdbx_strand_id
1 'polypeptide(L)'
;MSREPPRSLRAIEQPAEIDRLLALWGKAFDEKSIPARQRPRLKPMGPGRREGFTQWGAKVGGMEMNISLEEVTANRWRIDHGNQGALAMLDGQPVLLRQWYVKRAPTDASLTAAEIAQVSEEPPFYVTPGVHRGTPTERRLYQIVAMPEADPVAVREQTAAAIARHAAALEKFGFA
;
A
#
# COMPACT_ATOMS: atom_id res chain seq x y z
N MET A 1 13.80 -15.35 -10.04
CA MET A 1 13.03 -15.36 -8.78
C MET A 1 13.95 -14.93 -7.65
N SER A 2 13.74 -13.73 -7.09
CA SER A 2 14.61 -13.18 -6.04
C SER A 2 14.63 -14.10 -4.82
N ARG A 3 15.85 -14.37 -4.32
CA ARG A 3 16.13 -15.19 -3.13
C ARG A 3 16.28 -14.33 -1.87
N GLU A 4 16.10 -13.02 -1.99
CA GLU A 4 16.31 -12.10 -0.87
C GLU A 4 15.15 -12.18 0.14
N PRO A 5 15.45 -12.20 1.45
CA PRO A 5 14.41 -12.19 2.48
C PRO A 5 13.64 -10.86 2.45
N PRO A 6 12.36 -10.85 2.86
CA PRO A 6 11.58 -9.61 2.92
C PRO A 6 12.24 -8.57 3.83
N ARG A 7 12.29 -7.31 3.37
CA ARG A 7 12.84 -6.18 4.14
C ARG A 7 11.76 -5.51 4.99
N SER A 8 12.10 -5.05 6.18
CA SER A 8 11.19 -4.27 7.03
C SER A 8 11.29 -2.78 6.78
N LEU A 9 10.16 -2.13 6.53
CA LEU A 9 10.06 -0.68 6.28
C LEU A 9 9.32 0.02 7.41
N ARG A 10 9.76 1.23 7.75
CA ARG A 10 9.11 2.05 8.77
C ARG A 10 7.90 2.78 8.17
N ALA A 11 6.73 2.59 8.77
CA ALA A 11 5.50 3.26 8.38
C ALA A 11 5.60 4.79 8.55
N ILE A 12 4.98 5.51 7.62
CA ILE A 12 4.65 6.93 7.74
C ILE A 12 3.28 7.03 8.43
N GLU A 13 3.25 7.63 9.62
CA GLU A 13 2.08 7.65 10.51
C GLU A 13 1.63 9.08 10.83
N GLN A 14 1.83 10.01 9.89
CA GLN A 14 1.41 11.40 10.01
C GLN A 14 0.29 11.67 8.98
N PRO A 15 -0.94 12.00 9.42
CA PRO A 15 -2.07 12.21 8.50
C PRO A 15 -1.78 13.22 7.37
N ALA A 16 -1.20 14.37 7.71
CA ALA A 16 -0.86 15.40 6.73
C ALA A 16 0.15 14.93 5.68
N GLU A 17 1.09 14.08 6.08
CA GLU A 17 2.09 13.52 5.17
C GLU A 17 1.48 12.46 4.25
N ILE A 18 0.55 11.65 4.78
CA ILE A 18 -0.22 10.70 3.97
C ILE A 18 -1.04 11.45 2.92
N ASP A 19 -1.75 12.52 3.31
CA ASP A 19 -2.49 13.38 2.38
C ASP A 19 -1.59 13.94 1.28
N ARG A 20 -0.44 14.50 1.65
CA ARG A 20 0.54 15.07 0.71
C ARG A 20 1.00 14.01 -0.29
N LEU A 21 1.43 12.85 0.17
CA LEU A 21 1.98 11.78 -0.66
C LEU A 21 0.91 11.15 -1.58
N LEU A 22 -0.31 10.95 -1.10
CA LEU A 22 -1.42 10.49 -1.93
C LEU A 22 -1.79 11.53 -2.99
N ALA A 23 -1.78 12.82 -2.66
CA ALA A 23 -2.02 13.89 -3.62
C ALA A 23 -0.94 13.94 -4.71
N LEU A 24 0.33 13.77 -4.36
CA LEU A 24 1.43 13.67 -5.34
C LEU A 24 1.26 12.49 -6.28
N TRP A 25 0.92 11.32 -5.73
CA TRP A 25 0.63 10.14 -6.53
C TRP A 25 -0.57 10.36 -7.48
N GLY A 26 -1.65 10.96 -7.00
CA GLY A 26 -2.82 11.31 -7.82
C GLY A 26 -2.47 12.28 -8.95
N LYS A 27 -1.70 13.33 -8.63
CA LYS A 27 -1.29 14.37 -9.58
C LYS A 27 -0.49 13.83 -10.77
N ALA A 28 0.24 12.73 -10.59
CA ALA A 28 0.94 12.05 -11.69
C ALA A 28 -0.01 11.56 -12.82
N PHE A 29 -1.32 11.52 -12.56
CA PHE A 29 -2.35 11.07 -13.51
C PHE A 29 -3.30 12.17 -13.99
N ASP A 30 -3.00 13.45 -13.70
CA ASP A 30 -3.87 14.59 -14.05
C ASP A 30 -3.87 14.92 -15.55
N GLU A 31 -2.90 14.39 -16.32
CA GLU A 31 -2.83 14.59 -17.76
C GLU A 31 -4.13 14.13 -18.44
N LYS A 32 -4.75 15.03 -19.22
CA LYS A 32 -6.06 14.79 -19.85
C LYS A 32 -6.07 13.58 -20.80
N SER A 33 -4.92 13.27 -21.38
CA SER A 33 -4.69 12.10 -22.25
C SER A 33 -4.86 10.77 -21.52
N ILE A 34 -4.65 10.73 -20.20
CA ILE A 34 -4.74 9.50 -19.41
C ILE A 34 -6.22 9.13 -19.22
N PRO A 35 -6.67 7.93 -19.62
CA PRO A 35 -8.05 7.49 -19.42
C PRO A 35 -8.45 7.50 -17.94
N ALA A 36 -9.67 7.99 -17.63
CA ALA A 36 -10.17 8.08 -16.25
C ALA A 36 -10.17 6.74 -15.47
N ARG A 37 -10.24 5.61 -16.16
CA ARG A 37 -10.16 4.26 -15.56
C ARG A 37 -8.75 3.89 -15.05
N GLN A 38 -7.71 4.54 -15.57
CA GLN A 38 -6.32 4.34 -15.18
C GLN A 38 -5.88 5.33 -14.10
N ARG A 39 -6.69 6.35 -13.81
CA ARG A 39 -6.40 7.34 -12.77
C ARG A 39 -6.74 6.79 -11.38
N PRO A 40 -5.89 7.02 -10.37
CA PRO A 40 -6.24 6.75 -8.99
C PRO A 40 -7.48 7.54 -8.57
N ARG A 41 -8.47 6.84 -8.02
CA ARG A 41 -9.62 7.44 -7.35
C ARG A 41 -9.33 7.49 -5.87
N LEU A 42 -8.88 8.65 -5.40
CA LEU A 42 -8.60 8.92 -4.00
C LEU A 42 -9.91 9.29 -3.29
N LYS A 43 -10.16 8.67 -2.14
CA LYS A 43 -11.16 9.09 -1.18
C LYS A 43 -10.43 9.90 -0.11
N PRO A 44 -10.89 11.12 0.18
CA PRO A 44 -10.22 12.01 1.13
C PRO A 44 -10.19 11.41 2.53
N MET A 45 -9.34 11.98 3.38
CA MET A 45 -9.29 11.69 4.81
C MET A 45 -10.70 11.74 5.41
N GLY A 46 -11.11 10.65 6.04
CA GLY A 46 -12.42 10.55 6.68
C GLY A 46 -12.40 9.73 7.96
N PRO A 47 -13.52 9.73 8.71
CA PRO A 47 -13.67 8.84 9.87
C PRO A 47 -13.50 7.40 9.41
N GLY A 48 -12.65 6.66 10.10
CA GLY A 48 -12.43 5.24 9.84
C GLY A 48 -13.59 4.38 10.34
N ARG A 49 -13.39 3.06 10.31
CA ARG A 49 -14.41 2.06 10.71
C ARG A 49 -14.90 2.16 12.16
N ARG A 50 -14.19 2.86 13.04
CA ARG A 50 -14.51 3.05 14.46
C ARG A 50 -13.95 4.37 14.95
N GLU A 51 -14.42 4.84 16.11
CA GLU A 51 -13.94 6.07 16.75
C GLU A 51 -12.41 6.01 16.98
N GLY A 52 -11.73 7.15 16.81
CA GLY A 52 -10.27 7.25 16.89
C GLY A 52 -9.54 6.68 15.66
N PHE A 53 -10.23 6.47 14.53
CA PHE A 53 -9.60 6.05 13.29
C PHE A 53 -9.75 7.09 12.20
N THR A 54 -8.69 7.25 11.42
CA THR A 54 -8.66 8.04 10.21
C THR A 54 -8.38 7.10 9.03
N GLN A 55 -9.09 7.29 7.92
CA GLN A 55 -8.95 6.43 6.75
C GLN A 55 -8.80 7.23 5.46
N TRP A 56 -7.95 6.70 4.58
CA TRP A 56 -7.83 7.07 3.17
C TRP A 56 -8.14 5.86 2.31
N GLY A 57 -8.95 6.05 1.29
CA GLY A 57 -9.24 5.01 0.30
C GLY A 57 -8.63 5.36 -1.03
N ALA A 58 -8.12 4.36 -1.76
CA ALA A 58 -7.70 4.53 -3.14
C ALA A 58 -8.09 3.33 -3.99
N LYS A 59 -8.47 3.61 -5.25
CA LYS A 59 -8.73 2.58 -6.26
C LYS A 59 -8.10 2.95 -7.58
N VAL A 60 -7.30 2.05 -8.16
CA VAL A 60 -6.64 2.25 -9.46
C VAL A 60 -6.57 0.92 -10.20
N GLY A 61 -6.98 0.88 -11.47
CA GLY A 61 -6.83 -0.32 -12.31
C GLY A 61 -7.38 -1.64 -11.70
N GLY A 62 -8.45 -1.57 -10.91
CA GLY A 62 -9.02 -2.74 -10.21
C GLY A 62 -8.40 -3.05 -8.85
N MET A 63 -7.20 -2.53 -8.56
CA MET A 63 -6.57 -2.60 -7.26
C MET A 63 -7.23 -1.60 -6.29
N GLU A 64 -7.74 -2.11 -5.17
CA GLU A 64 -8.28 -1.32 -4.06
C GLU A 64 -7.30 -1.34 -2.89
N MET A 65 -7.10 -0.18 -2.25
CA MET A 65 -6.31 -0.05 -1.04
C MET A 65 -6.97 0.93 -0.08
N ASN A 66 -6.82 0.65 1.21
CA ASN A 66 -7.24 1.49 2.31
C ASN A 66 -6.06 1.64 3.25
N ILE A 67 -5.69 2.88 3.55
CA ILE A 67 -4.73 3.23 4.58
C ILE A 67 -5.55 3.69 5.76
N SER A 68 -5.33 3.10 6.93
CA SER A 68 -6.03 3.47 8.15
C SER A 68 -5.02 3.73 9.24
N LEU A 69 -5.20 4.84 9.95
CA LEU A 69 -4.45 5.18 11.14
C LEU A 69 -5.38 5.15 12.35
N GLU A 70 -4.88 4.61 13.45
CA GLU A 70 -5.48 4.69 14.78
C GLU A 70 -4.82 5.81 15.56
N GLU A 71 -5.61 6.71 16.10
CA GLU A 71 -5.18 7.72 17.06
C GLU A 71 -4.85 7.03 18.40
N VAL A 72 -3.58 7.09 18.79
CA VAL A 72 -3.09 6.59 20.07
C VAL A 72 -3.17 7.69 21.12
N THR A 73 -2.86 8.92 20.73
CA THR A 73 -3.06 10.16 21.49
C THR A 73 -3.38 11.30 20.51
N ALA A 74 -3.79 12.46 21.00
CA ALA A 74 -4.15 13.62 20.18
C ALA A 74 -3.11 14.05 19.12
N ASN A 75 -1.83 13.72 19.33
CA ASN A 75 -0.73 14.05 18.42
C ASN A 75 0.03 12.80 17.94
N ARG A 76 -0.57 11.61 18.07
CA ARG A 76 0.10 10.36 17.76
C ARG A 76 -0.84 9.36 17.12
N TRP A 77 -0.41 8.85 15.99
CA TRP A 77 -1.13 7.84 15.25
C TRP A 77 -0.28 6.59 15.06
N ARG A 78 -0.93 5.47 14.78
CA ARG A 78 -0.31 4.21 14.36
C ARG A 78 -1.04 3.61 13.18
N ILE A 79 -0.35 2.87 12.32
CA ILE A 79 -1.03 2.16 11.24
C ILE A 79 -1.95 1.05 11.78
N ASP A 80 -3.19 1.01 11.32
CA ASP A 80 -4.16 -0.01 11.70
C ASP A 80 -3.77 -1.36 11.11
N HIS A 81 -3.86 -2.40 11.93
CA HIS A 81 -3.57 -3.77 11.53
C HIS A 81 -4.51 -4.30 10.45
N GLY A 82 -5.66 -3.68 10.17
CA GLY A 82 -6.62 -4.07 9.14
C GLY A 82 -6.40 -3.37 7.79
N ASN A 83 -5.37 -2.55 7.66
CA ASN A 83 -5.10 -1.79 6.45
C ASN A 83 -4.76 -2.69 5.26
N GLN A 84 -4.93 -2.12 4.08
CA GLN A 84 -4.70 -2.77 2.81
C GLN A 84 -3.56 -2.12 2.00
N GLY A 85 -3.29 -0.86 2.30
CA GLY A 85 -2.14 -0.12 1.83
C GLY A 85 -1.42 0.56 3.00
N ALA A 86 -0.19 1.00 2.74
CA ALA A 86 0.63 1.73 3.68
C ALA A 86 1.49 2.75 2.92
N LEU A 87 1.96 3.78 3.61
CA LEU A 87 3.09 4.59 3.19
C LEU A 87 4.25 4.28 4.13
N ALA A 88 5.46 4.13 3.61
CA ALA A 88 6.65 3.79 4.39
C ALA A 88 7.90 4.43 3.79
N MET A 89 8.99 4.43 4.56
CA MET A 89 10.30 4.88 4.11
C MET A 89 11.13 3.69 3.60
N LEU A 90 11.58 3.78 2.35
CA LEU A 90 12.54 2.87 1.72
C LEU A 90 13.79 3.67 1.34
N ASP A 91 14.92 3.35 1.97
CA ASP A 91 16.22 3.95 1.63
C ASP A 91 16.19 5.50 1.59
N GLY A 92 15.41 6.11 2.50
CA GLY A 92 15.25 7.56 2.61
C GLY A 92 14.14 8.18 1.74
N GLN A 93 13.43 7.38 0.94
CA GLN A 93 12.36 7.83 0.06
C GLN A 93 10.99 7.26 0.47
N PRO A 94 9.90 8.05 0.36
CA PRO A 94 8.56 7.56 0.62
C PRO A 94 8.11 6.61 -0.49
N VAL A 95 7.54 5.47 -0.09
CA VAL A 95 6.92 4.48 -0.99
C VAL A 95 5.48 4.22 -0.59
N LEU A 96 4.61 4.19 -1.60
CA LEU A 96 3.23 3.71 -1.49
C LEU A 96 3.23 2.20 -1.66
N LEU A 97 2.63 1.50 -0.71
CA LEU A 97 2.66 0.06 -0.59
C LEU A 97 1.25 -0.52 -0.62
N ARG A 98 1.14 -1.73 -1.20
CA ARG A 98 -0.09 -2.52 -1.23
C ARG A 98 0.18 -3.90 -0.66
N GLN A 99 -0.63 -4.34 0.30
CA GLN A 99 -0.52 -5.69 0.87
C GLN A 99 -0.83 -6.79 -0.18
N TRP A 100 -0.10 -7.87 -0.18
CA TRP A 100 -0.38 -9.08 -0.97
C TRP A 100 -1.54 -9.90 -0.38
N TYR A 101 -2.73 -9.31 -0.19
CA TYR A 101 -3.95 -10.08 0.02
C TYR A 101 -4.78 -10.08 -1.25
N VAL A 102 -5.47 -11.19 -1.45
CA VAL A 102 -6.29 -11.44 -2.62
C VAL A 102 -7.62 -11.97 -2.07
N LYS A 103 -8.74 -11.28 -2.30
CA LYS A 103 -9.95 -11.39 -1.46
C LYS A 103 -10.66 -12.76 -1.56
N ARG A 104 -10.80 -13.47 -0.44
CA ARG A 104 -12.03 -14.01 0.21
C ARG A 104 -11.61 -14.64 1.55
N ALA A 105 -12.33 -14.33 2.64
CA ALA A 105 -12.18 -14.84 4.02
C ALA A 105 -11.19 -14.11 4.98
N PRO A 106 -11.47 -14.13 6.30
CA PRO A 106 -10.96 -13.17 7.28
C PRO A 106 -9.54 -13.51 7.75
N THR A 107 -8.82 -12.47 8.16
CA THR A 107 -7.59 -12.47 8.98
C THR A 107 -6.31 -13.19 8.49
N ASP A 108 -6.34 -14.15 7.56
CA ASP A 108 -5.12 -14.91 7.15
C ASP A 108 -4.91 -15.11 5.63
N ALA A 109 -5.64 -14.43 4.74
CA ALA A 109 -5.51 -14.57 3.28
C ALA A 109 -4.39 -13.72 2.64
N SER A 110 -3.21 -13.64 3.29
CA SER A 110 -2.02 -12.99 2.69
C SER A 110 -1.17 -14.03 1.98
N LEU A 111 -0.67 -13.70 0.79
CA LEU A 111 0.31 -14.55 0.11
C LEU A 111 1.58 -14.65 0.96
N THR A 112 2.15 -15.84 0.99
CA THR A 112 3.49 -16.11 1.52
C THR A 112 4.57 -15.55 0.59
N ALA A 113 5.79 -15.38 1.09
CA ALA A 113 6.92 -14.95 0.25
C ALA A 113 7.17 -15.92 -0.93
N ALA A 114 6.98 -17.23 -0.69
CA ALA A 114 7.12 -18.26 -1.73
C ALA A 114 6.06 -18.14 -2.83
N GLU A 115 4.82 -17.77 -2.49
CA GLU A 115 3.76 -17.51 -3.49
C GLU A 115 4.01 -16.21 -4.26
N ILE A 116 4.43 -15.15 -3.56
CA ILE A 116 4.77 -13.86 -4.18
C ILE A 116 5.89 -14.01 -5.20
N ALA A 117 6.92 -14.80 -4.90
CA ALA A 117 8.02 -15.08 -5.82
C ALA A 117 7.59 -15.73 -7.15
N GLN A 118 6.36 -16.25 -7.22
CA GLN A 118 5.81 -16.83 -8.45
C GLN A 118 5.14 -15.82 -9.38
N VAL A 119 4.89 -14.59 -8.91
CA VAL A 119 4.18 -13.52 -9.65
C VAL A 119 4.94 -12.19 -9.63
N SER A 120 6.01 -12.10 -8.84
CA SER A 120 6.86 -10.92 -8.69
C SER A 120 8.32 -11.34 -8.58
N GLU A 121 9.20 -10.61 -9.25
CA GLU A 121 10.65 -10.72 -9.04
C GLU A 121 11.14 -9.84 -7.89
N GLU A 122 10.38 -8.79 -7.55
CA GLU A 122 10.66 -7.92 -6.40
C GLU A 122 10.36 -8.66 -5.09
N PRO A 123 11.30 -8.69 -4.13
CA PRO A 123 11.04 -9.23 -2.81
C PRO A 123 9.96 -8.38 -2.11
N PRO A 124 9.03 -9.00 -1.39
CA PRO A 124 8.03 -8.24 -0.66
C PRO A 124 8.61 -7.54 0.57
N PHE A 125 7.84 -6.62 1.14
CA PHE A 125 8.22 -5.83 2.31
C PHE A 125 7.34 -6.14 3.50
N TYR A 126 7.91 -6.11 4.71
CA TYR A 126 7.14 -5.88 5.92
C TYR A 126 6.98 -4.39 6.15
N VAL A 127 5.86 -4.00 6.75
CA VAL A 127 5.67 -2.64 7.26
C VAL A 127 5.59 -2.72 8.77
N THR A 128 6.48 -2.01 9.44
CA THR A 128 6.50 -1.88 10.89
C THR A 128 5.98 -0.50 11.30
N PRO A 129 5.04 -0.44 12.26
CA PRO A 129 4.64 0.81 12.88
C PRO A 129 5.86 1.57 13.42
N GLY A 130 5.84 2.89 13.35
CA GLY A 130 6.90 3.74 13.86
C GLY A 130 7.06 3.64 15.39
N VAL A 131 6.05 3.12 16.09
CA VAL A 131 6.11 2.89 17.53
C VAL A 131 5.37 1.62 17.97
N HIS A 132 6.09 0.62 18.49
CA HIS A 132 5.59 -0.21 19.61
C HIS A 132 6.69 -0.97 20.36
N ARG A 133 6.61 -0.95 21.71
CA ARG A 133 6.76 -2.19 22.50
C ARG A 133 5.55 -3.07 22.15
N GLY A 134 5.67 -3.94 21.16
CA GLY A 134 4.57 -4.77 20.67
C GLY A 134 4.91 -5.35 19.32
N THR A 135 4.66 -6.65 19.14
CA THR A 135 5.17 -7.47 18.05
C THR A 135 4.90 -6.82 16.69
N PRO A 136 5.92 -6.63 15.84
CA PRO A 136 5.75 -6.06 14.51
C PRO A 136 4.68 -6.81 13.71
N THR A 137 4.04 -6.12 12.78
CA THR A 137 3.11 -6.68 11.79
C THR A 137 3.81 -7.56 10.75
N GLU A 138 4.80 -8.37 11.18
CA GLU A 138 5.63 -9.29 10.36
C GLU A 138 4.84 -10.41 9.68
N ARG A 139 3.51 -10.38 9.78
CA ARG A 139 2.64 -11.34 9.10
C ARG A 139 2.19 -10.86 7.73
N ARG A 140 2.41 -9.60 7.38
CA ARG A 140 1.88 -9.00 6.15
C ARG A 140 2.97 -8.56 5.21
N LEU A 141 2.90 -9.08 4.01
CA LEU A 141 3.80 -8.78 2.93
C LEU A 141 3.17 -7.73 2.01
N TYR A 142 3.96 -6.74 1.63
CA TYR A 142 3.55 -5.63 0.78
C TYR A 142 4.39 -5.60 -0.50
N GLN A 143 3.81 -5.12 -1.59
CA GLN A 143 4.53 -4.69 -2.79
C GLN A 143 4.56 -3.17 -2.89
N ILE A 144 5.55 -2.66 -3.59
CA ILE A 144 5.58 -1.26 -4.03
C ILE A 144 4.51 -1.06 -5.09
N VAL A 145 3.75 0.02 -4.91
CA VAL A 145 2.83 0.59 -5.90
C VAL A 145 3.51 1.72 -6.64
N ALA A 146 4.11 2.66 -5.91
CA ALA A 146 4.79 3.80 -6.48
C ALA A 146 5.72 4.45 -5.44
N MET A 147 6.71 5.20 -5.92
CA MET A 147 7.44 6.23 -5.18
C MET A 147 6.78 7.57 -5.48
N PRO A 148 5.93 8.14 -4.59
CA PRO A 148 5.09 9.29 -4.93
C PRO A 148 5.86 10.57 -5.28
N GLU A 149 7.13 10.65 -4.90
CA GLU A 149 8.02 11.78 -5.17
C GLU A 149 8.91 11.58 -6.40
N ALA A 150 8.81 10.44 -7.08
CA ALA A 150 9.46 10.24 -8.37
C ALA A 150 8.80 11.13 -9.45
N ASP A 151 9.43 11.23 -10.62
CA ASP A 151 8.82 11.94 -11.74
C ASP A 151 7.48 11.28 -12.16
N PRO A 152 6.55 12.04 -12.76
CA PRO A 152 5.23 11.52 -13.09
C PRO A 152 5.23 10.30 -14.02
N VAL A 153 6.23 10.14 -14.91
CA VAL A 153 6.31 8.99 -15.81
C VAL A 153 6.66 7.74 -15.00
N ALA A 154 7.70 7.81 -14.16
CA ALA A 154 8.10 6.72 -13.28
C ALA A 154 6.97 6.30 -12.33
N VAL A 155 6.26 7.26 -11.74
CA VAL A 155 5.09 6.98 -10.88
C VAL A 155 4.04 6.14 -11.61
N ARG A 156 3.74 6.47 -12.86
CA ARG A 156 2.75 5.75 -13.67
C ARG A 156 3.22 4.35 -14.06
N GLU A 157 4.48 4.21 -14.45
CA GLU A 157 5.08 2.92 -14.82
C GLU A 157 5.10 1.96 -13.62
N GLN A 158 5.54 2.42 -12.46
CA GLN A 158 5.52 1.65 -11.22
C GLN A 158 4.10 1.24 -10.83
N THR A 159 3.15 2.18 -10.92
CA THR A 159 1.73 1.89 -10.61
C THR A 159 1.17 0.84 -11.57
N ALA A 160 1.49 0.92 -12.87
CA ALA A 160 1.06 -0.05 -13.88
C ALA A 160 1.67 -1.44 -13.63
N ALA A 161 2.96 -1.51 -13.27
CA ALA A 161 3.62 -2.76 -12.91
C ALA A 161 2.98 -3.41 -11.67
N ALA A 162 2.65 -2.62 -10.64
CA ALA A 162 1.98 -3.11 -9.45
C ALA A 162 0.57 -3.65 -9.74
N ILE A 163 -0.18 -2.98 -10.63
CA ILE A 163 -1.49 -3.45 -11.10
C ILE A 163 -1.36 -4.78 -11.83
N ALA A 164 -0.37 -4.91 -12.73
CA ALA A 164 -0.14 -6.13 -13.49
C ALA A 164 0.21 -7.31 -12.56
N ARG A 165 1.11 -7.10 -11.59
CA ARG A 165 1.42 -8.07 -10.54
C ARG A 165 0.20 -8.47 -9.72
N HIS A 166 -0.64 -7.51 -9.35
CA HIS A 166 -1.87 -7.78 -8.62
C HIS A 166 -2.86 -8.63 -9.44
N ALA A 167 -3.03 -8.33 -10.73
CA ALA A 167 -3.88 -9.11 -11.64
C ALA A 167 -3.35 -10.54 -11.83
N ALA A 168 -2.04 -10.70 -12.02
CA ALA A 168 -1.40 -12.02 -12.13
C ALA A 168 -1.60 -12.87 -10.86
N ALA A 169 -1.51 -12.25 -9.67
CA ALA A 169 -1.80 -12.93 -8.41
C ALA A 169 -3.28 -13.37 -8.29
N LEU A 170 -4.22 -12.50 -8.70
CA LEU A 170 -5.65 -12.82 -8.72
C LEU A 170 -5.95 -14.02 -9.62
N GLU A 171 -5.41 -14.03 -10.83
CA GLU A 171 -5.58 -15.10 -11.81
C GLU A 171 -4.97 -16.41 -11.32
N LYS A 172 -3.73 -16.37 -10.83
CA LYS A 172 -2.97 -17.58 -10.46
C LYS A 172 -3.52 -18.27 -9.22
N PHE A 173 -3.94 -17.51 -8.22
CA PHE A 173 -4.33 -18.07 -6.92
C PHE A 173 -5.85 -18.15 -6.72
N GLY A 174 -6.64 -17.83 -7.75
CA GLY A 174 -8.07 -18.19 -7.82
C GLY A 174 -8.99 -17.42 -6.86
N PHE A 175 -8.60 -16.21 -6.47
CA PHE A 175 -9.39 -15.37 -5.57
C PHE A 175 -10.41 -14.53 -6.36
N ALA A 176 -11.59 -15.11 -6.63
CA ALA A 176 -12.71 -14.49 -7.34
C ALA A 176 -13.86 -14.04 -6.42
#